data_AF-A0A1I3M0Y1-F1
#
_entry.id   AF-A0A1I3M0Y1-F1
#
_cell.length_a   1.000
_cell.length_b   1.000
_cell.length_c   1.000
_cell.angle_alpha   90.00
_cell.angle_beta   90.00
_cell.angle_gamma   90.00
#
_symmetry.space_group_name_H-M   'P 1'
#
loop_
_entity.id
_entity.type
_entity.pdbx_description
1 polymer ?
#
loop_
_entity_poly.entity_id
_entity_poly.type
_entity_poly.pdbx_seq_one_letter_code
_entity_poly.pdbx_strand_id
1 'polypeptide(L)'
;MELVFDIAGRLCAADRVTMRGNVLEVEFGHNVVGALADAFDRSQAVSILGVPSLSVSYSVQDYRAEGTQGCKATLAVMSSAGRVLH
;
A
#
# COMPACT_ATOMS: atom_id res chain seq x y z
N MET A 1 15.95 -4.09 -1.29
CA MET A 1 14.99 -5.03 -0.69
C MET A 1 13.68 -4.81 -1.41
N GLU A 2 13.14 -5.85 -2.04
CA GLU A 2 11.84 -5.77 -2.71
C GLU A 2 10.75 -6.06 -1.65
N LEU A 3 9.81 -5.12 -1.48
CA LEU A 3 8.70 -5.28 -0.54
C LEU A 3 7.49 -5.76 -1.31
N VAL A 4 6.88 -6.87 -0.87
CA VAL A 4 5.69 -7.43 -1.50
C VAL A 4 4.46 -7.01 -0.72
N PHE A 5 3.51 -6.40 -1.41
CA PHE A 5 2.24 -5.94 -0.89
C PHE A 5 1.14 -6.90 -1.34
N ASP A 6 0.26 -7.31 -0.44
CA ASP A 6 -1.03 -7.88 -0.80
C ASP A 6 -2.04 -6.73 -0.99
N ILE A 7 -2.47 -6.51 -2.23
CA ILE A 7 -3.40 -5.47 -2.64
C ILE A 7 -4.59 -6.15 -3.30
N ALA A 8 -5.76 -6.11 -2.66
CA ALA A 8 -6.97 -6.77 -3.17
C ALA A 8 -6.78 -8.29 -3.46
N GLY A 9 -5.96 -8.98 -2.66
CA GLY A 9 -5.61 -10.39 -2.87
C GLY A 9 -4.62 -10.65 -4.01
N ARG A 10 -3.97 -9.59 -4.52
CA ARG A 10 -2.88 -9.69 -5.49
C ARG A 10 -1.56 -9.32 -4.84
N LEU A 11 -0.56 -10.16 -5.07
CA LEU A 11 0.81 -9.89 -4.65
C LEU A 11 1.47 -8.94 -5.63
N CYS A 12 1.85 -7.76 -5.14
CA CYS A 12 2.45 -6.69 -5.90
C CYS A 12 3.81 -6.34 -5.28
N ALA A 13 4.88 -6.58 -6.03
CA ALA A 13 6.21 -6.15 -5.66
C ALA A 13 6.35 -4.64 -5.89
N ALA A 14 6.83 -3.92 -4.87
CA ALA A 14 7.15 -2.50 -4.98
C ALA A 14 8.57 -2.29 -5.47
N ASP A 15 8.72 -1.42 -6.46
CA ASP A 15 10.01 -0.96 -6.98
C ASP A 15 10.70 -0.04 -5.96
N ARG A 16 9.91 0.81 -5.30
CA ARG A 16 10.42 1.73 -4.28
C ARG A 16 9.39 1.99 -3.19
N VAL A 17 9.86 2.06 -1.95
CA VAL A 17 9.04 2.38 -0.78
C VAL A 17 9.71 3.50 -0.01
N THR A 18 8.95 4.54 0.29
CA THR A 18 9.37 5.67 1.13
C THR A 18 8.37 5.80 2.28
N MET A 19 8.85 5.72 3.51
CA MET A 19 8.01 5.87 4.70
C MET A 19 8.11 7.29 5.26
N ARG A 20 6.97 7.95 5.46
CA ARG A 20 6.85 9.29 6.04
C ARG A 20 5.85 9.28 7.19
N GLY A 21 6.31 8.90 8.37
CA GLY A 21 5.45 8.73 9.55
C GLY A 21 4.46 7.59 9.35
N ASN A 22 3.16 7.90 9.36
CA ASN A 22 2.08 6.91 9.22
C ASN A 22 1.66 6.65 7.76
N VAL A 23 2.35 7.29 6.81
CA VAL A 23 2.08 7.19 5.38
C VAL A 23 3.26 6.50 4.69
N LEU A 24 2.97 5.56 3.80
CA LEU A 24 3.92 4.97 2.88
C LEU A 24 3.62 5.50 1.48
N GLU A 25 4.62 6.10 0.87
CA GLU A 25 4.62 6.33 -0.58
C GLU A 25 5.30 5.13 -1.23
N VAL A 26 4.58 4.47 -2.14
CA VAL A 26 5.03 3.26 -2.81
C VAL A 26 4.97 3.45 -4.31
N GLU A 27 6.02 3.06 -4.99
CA GLU A 27 6.09 3.02 -6.45
C GLU A 27 6.02 1.55 -6.89
N PHE A 28 5.14 1.28 -7.84
CA PHE A 28 4.87 -0.02 -8.42
C PHE A 28 4.98 0.03 -9.94
N GLY A 29 5.18 -1.14 -10.56
CA GLY A 29 5.01 -1.33 -11.99
C GLY A 29 3.60 -0.98 -12.49
N HIS A 30 3.48 -0.69 -13.78
CA HIS A 30 2.22 -0.30 -14.43
C HIS A 30 1.12 -1.38 -14.34
N ASN A 31 1.50 -2.64 -14.15
CA ASN A 31 0.61 -3.78 -13.99
C ASN A 31 -0.21 -3.75 -12.69
N VAL A 32 0.16 -2.90 -11.72
CA VAL A 32 -0.48 -2.81 -10.40
C VAL A 32 -1.62 -1.80 -10.35
N VAL A 33 -1.74 -0.89 -11.33
CA VAL A 33 -2.76 0.19 -11.37
C VAL A 33 -4.18 -0.33 -11.17
N GLY A 34 -4.54 -1.44 -11.82
CA GLY A 34 -5.88 -2.03 -11.68
C GLY A 34 -6.16 -2.52 -10.25
N ALA A 35 -5.16 -3.15 -9.60
CA ALA A 35 -5.30 -3.61 -8.22
C ALA A 35 -5.42 -2.45 -7.24
N LEU A 36 -4.67 -1.36 -7.46
CA LEU A 36 -4.77 -0.14 -6.66
C LEU A 36 -6.13 0.54 -6.82
N ALA A 37 -6.67 0.58 -8.04
CA ALA A 37 -7.99 1.14 -8.31
C ALA A 37 -9.09 0.36 -7.57
N ASP A 38 -9.08 -0.98 -7.65
CA ASP A 38 -10.01 -1.84 -6.91
C ASP A 38 -9.87 -1.66 -5.39
N ALA A 39 -8.64 -1.63 -4.87
CA ALA A 39 -8.39 -1.47 -3.44
C ALA A 39 -8.83 -0.09 -2.92
N PHE A 40 -8.64 0.96 -3.71
CA PHE A 40 -9.08 2.31 -3.39
C PHE A 40 -10.62 2.42 -3.39
N ASP A 41 -11.28 1.97 -4.46
CA ASP A 41 -12.74 2.04 -4.61
C ASP A 41 -13.48 1.26 -3.51
N ARG A 42 -12.95 0.09 -3.15
CA ARG A 42 -13.56 -0.79 -2.14
C ARG A 42 -13.04 -0.57 -0.72
N SER A 43 -12.17 0.41 -0.50
CA SER A 43 -11.50 0.65 0.80
C SER A 43 -10.87 -0.62 1.38
N GLN A 44 -10.24 -1.43 0.54
CA GLN A 44 -9.63 -2.70 0.97
C GLN A 44 -8.32 -2.46 1.71
N ALA A 45 -8.08 -3.31 2.71
CA ALA A 45 -6.83 -3.33 3.44
C ALA A 45 -5.69 -3.86 2.55
N VAL A 46 -4.54 -3.21 2.64
CA VAL A 46 -3.28 -3.58 2.03
C VAL A 46 -2.34 -4.05 3.14
N SER A 47 -1.67 -5.18 2.93
CA SER A 47 -0.73 -5.74 3.92
C SER A 47 0.65 -5.95 3.31
N ILE A 48 1.71 -5.80 4.11
CA ILE A 48 3.09 -6.00 3.67
C ILE A 48 3.55 -7.39 4.10
N LEU A 49 3.99 -8.20 3.14
CA LEU A 49 4.46 -9.56 3.40
C LEU A 49 5.96 -9.58 3.72
N GLY A 50 6.34 -10.49 4.61
CA GLY A 50 7.75 -10.75 4.92
C GLY A 50 8.42 -9.73 5.83
N VAL A 51 7.71 -8.72 6.34
CA VAL A 51 8.25 -7.70 7.26
C VAL A 51 7.42 -7.64 8.55
N PRO A 52 7.87 -8.31 9.64
CA PRO A 52 7.15 -8.35 10.90
C PRO A 52 6.92 -6.97 11.53
N SER A 53 7.86 -6.04 11.36
CA SER A 53 7.77 -4.67 11.87
C SER A 53 6.74 -3.80 11.14
N LEU A 54 6.24 -4.23 9.98
CA LEU A 54 5.20 -3.56 9.19
C LEU A 54 3.93 -4.41 9.08
N SER A 55 3.70 -5.32 10.04
CA SER A 55 2.50 -6.16 10.12
C SER A 55 1.28 -5.37 10.61
N VAL A 56 0.96 -4.27 9.92
CA VAL A 56 -0.23 -3.46 10.13
C VAL A 56 -0.99 -3.36 8.81
N SER A 57 -2.29 -3.11 8.90
CA SER A 57 -3.12 -2.88 7.72
C SER A 57 -2.98 -1.44 7.24
N TYR A 58 -2.82 -1.28 5.94
CA TYR A 58 -2.79 0.01 5.26
C TYR A 58 -4.05 0.16 4.40
N SER A 59 -4.47 1.39 4.14
CA SER A 59 -5.49 1.71 3.14
C SER A 59 -4.85 2.55 2.04
N VAL A 60 -5.27 2.33 0.79
CA VAL A 60 -4.89 3.20 -0.32
C VAL A 60 -5.61 4.53 -0.12
N GLN A 61 -4.85 5.62 0.03
CA GLN A 61 -5.38 6.98 0.19
C GLN A 61 -5.41 7.76 -1.12
N ASP A 62 -4.45 7.48 -1.99
CA ASP A 62 -4.34 8.08 -3.32
C ASP A 62 -3.49 7.17 -4.20
N TYR A 63 -3.72 7.20 -5.50
CA TYR A 63 -2.82 6.57 -6.47
C TYR A 63 -2.81 7.36 -7.77
N ARG A 64 -1.66 7.40 -8.42
CA ARG A 64 -1.45 8.09 -9.68
C ARG A 64 -0.63 7.23 -10.62
N ALA A 65 -1.13 7.04 -11.84
CA ALA A 65 -0.36 6.42 -12.90
C ALA A 65 0.58 7.47 -13.52
N GLU A 66 1.88 7.18 -13.59
CA GLU A 66 2.88 8.00 -14.29
C GLU A 66 3.07 7.49 -15.72
N GLY A 67 1.96 7.29 -16.43
CA GLY A 67 1.94 6.78 -17.80
C GLY A 67 2.53 5.37 -17.89
N THR A 68 3.55 5.19 -18.74
CA THR A 68 4.21 3.89 -18.96
C THR A 68 5.29 3.56 -17.94
N GLN A 69 5.70 4.54 -17.11
CA GLN A 69 6.81 4.35 -16.17
C GLN A 69 6.41 3.61 -14.90
N GLY A 70 5.12 3.62 -14.54
CA GLY A 70 4.62 2.90 -13.37
C GLY A 70 3.45 3.62 -12.70
N CYS A 71 3.24 3.29 -11.44
CA CYS A 71 2.21 3.87 -10.60
C CYS A 71 2.79 4.23 -9.24
N LYS A 72 2.44 5.41 -8.75
CA LYS A 72 2.71 5.83 -7.39
C LYS A 72 1.44 5.73 -6.56
N ALA A 73 1.52 5.07 -5.42
CA ALA A 73 0.44 4.95 -4.45
C ALA A 73 0.84 5.57 -3.12
N THR A 74 -0.12 6.20 -2.47
CA THR A 74 0.00 6.67 -1.10
C THR A 74 -0.86 5.77 -0.22
N LEU A 75 -0.23 5.05 0.68
CA LEU A 75 -0.87 4.16 1.64
C LEU A 75 -0.80 4.81 3.02
N ALA A 76 -1.91 4.82 3.77
CA ALA A 76 -1.88 5.22 5.17
C ALA A 76 -2.16 4.02 6.05
N VAL A 77 -1.56 3.98 7.24
CA VAL A 77 -1.96 3.01 8.26
C VAL A 77 -3.45 3.18 8.53
N MET A 78 -4.20 2.09 8.40
CA MET A 78 -5.54 2.01 8.96
C MET A 78 -5.35 2.11 10.46
N SER A 79 -5.82 3.19 11.09
CA SER A 79 -5.79 3.34 12.54
C SER A 79 -6.68 2.28 13.19
N SER A 80 -6.17 1.05 13.30
CA SER A 80 -6.72 -0.06 14.06
C SER A 80 -5.73 -0.49 15.14
N ALA A 81 -4.88 0.43 15.61
CA ALA A 81 -4.57 0.49 17.03
C ALA A 81 -5.63 1.38 17.68
N GLY A 82 -6.81 0.82 17.91
CA GLY A 82 -7.76 1.35 18.89
C GLY A 82 -7.07 1.36 20.26
N ARG A 83 -6.21 2.35 20.49
CA ARG A 83 -5.68 2.64 21.81
C ARG A 83 -6.81 3.38 22.54
N VAL A 84 -7.80 2.60 22.98
CA VAL A 84 -8.57 2.97 24.17
C VAL A 84 -7.56 2.90 25.30
N LEU A 85 -6.94 4.05 25.62
CA LEU A 85 -6.32 4.23 26.91
C LEU A 85 -7.47 4.22 27.91
N HIS A 86 -7.63 3.10 28.61
CA HIS A 86 -8.39 3.05 29.85
C HIS A 86 -7.46 3.41 31.01
#